data_AF-A0A5J4TU15-F1
#
_entry.id   AF-A0A5J4TU15-F1
#
_cell.length_a   1.000
_cell.length_b   1.000
_cell.length_c   1.000
_cell.angle_alpha   90.00
_cell.angle_beta   90.00
_cell.angle_gamma   90.00
#
_symmetry.space_group_name_H-M   'P 1'
#
loop_
_entity.id
_entity.type
_entity.pdbx_description
1 polymer ?
#
loop_
_entity_poly.entity_id
_entity_poly.type
_entity_poly.pdbx_seq_one_letter_code
_entity_poly.pdbx_strand_id
1 'polypeptide(L)'
;MDTDSMYLAIVGSQIEEWLPWSDCTVAEEKKLMDITTESQGENIICLVSKCYSLYNGNEQSDGIVLLGNRMKSASEKKAILTTNDYIKCLNDGCNINVTTNNLQMKMNVMSIISMEKSALTGIHNKMVVLANGCCAPFMYGINADHYQID
;
A
#
# COMPACT_ATOMS: atom_id res chain seq x y z
N MET A 1 8.08 -3.57 -0.77
CA MET A 1 8.98 -2.97 0.22
C MET A 1 8.64 -1.50 0.30
N ASP A 2 8.32 -1.02 1.49
CA ASP A 2 8.24 0.39 1.84
C ASP A 2 9.45 0.72 2.74
N THR A 3 9.78 2.01 2.93
CA THR A 3 11.04 2.51 3.51
C THR A 3 11.68 1.62 4.60
N ASP A 4 10.87 1.15 5.55
CA ASP A 4 11.21 0.39 6.73
C ASP A 4 10.44 -0.95 6.84
N SER A 5 9.66 -1.32 5.82
CA SER A 5 8.82 -2.52 5.81
C SER A 5 9.07 -3.40 4.58
N MET A 6 9.25 -4.69 4.79
CA MET A 6 9.35 -5.69 3.72
C MET A 6 8.13 -6.62 3.75
N TYR A 7 7.60 -6.97 2.57
CA TYR A 7 6.53 -7.97 2.44
C TYR A 7 7.14 -9.21 1.81
N LEU A 8 6.93 -10.36 2.44
CA LEU A 8 7.45 -11.64 2.00
C LEU A 8 6.28 -12.62 1.83
N ALA A 9 6.16 -13.22 0.64
CA ALA A 9 5.23 -14.31 0.39
C ALA A 9 5.95 -15.63 0.67
N ILE A 10 5.49 -16.37 1.67
CA ILE A 10 6.06 -17.66 2.06
C ILE A 10 5.03 -18.75 1.77
N VAL A 11 5.45 -19.80 1.07
CA VAL A 11 4.65 -21.00 0.85
C VAL A 11 5.21 -22.10 1.75
N GLY A 12 4.51 -22.40 2.85
CA GLY A 12 4.92 -23.41 3.83
C GLY A 12 4.90 -22.90 5.29
N SER A 13 4.90 -23.83 6.25
CA SER A 13 4.79 -23.53 7.70
C SER A 13 6.09 -23.10 8.37
N GLN A 14 7.16 -22.84 7.62
CA GLN A 14 8.50 -22.61 8.16
C GLN A 14 8.91 -21.14 8.03
N ILE A 15 8.34 -20.30 8.89
CA ILE A 15 8.84 -18.93 9.11
C ILE A 15 10.12 -18.96 9.95
N GLU A 16 10.22 -19.93 10.87
CA GLU A 16 11.29 -20.06 11.86
C GLU A 16 12.65 -20.48 11.27
N GLU A 17 12.68 -21.21 10.15
CA GLU A 17 13.93 -21.77 9.60
C GLU A 17 14.68 -20.80 8.67
N TRP A 18 13.99 -19.80 8.11
CA TRP A 18 14.55 -18.84 7.14
C TRP A 18 15.00 -17.52 7.76
N LEU A 19 14.52 -17.21 8.96
CA LEU A 19 14.93 -16.03 9.72
C LEU A 19 15.94 -16.46 10.78
N PRO A 20 16.96 -15.64 11.10
CA PRO A 20 17.99 -15.99 12.07
C PRO A 20 17.46 -15.86 13.50
N TRP A 21 16.38 -16.56 13.81
CA TRP A 21 15.79 -16.65 15.15
C TRP A 21 15.98 -18.06 15.68
N SER A 22 17.23 -18.43 15.97
CA SER A 22 17.49 -19.49 16.93
C SER A 22 17.19 -18.92 18.32
N ASP A 23 16.03 -19.27 18.89
CA ASP A 23 15.68 -19.15 20.32
C ASP A 23 14.98 -17.86 20.82
N CYS A 24 14.17 -17.17 20.03
CA CYS A 24 13.41 -16.00 20.51
C CYS A 24 12.03 -16.38 21.10
N THR A 25 11.94 -16.55 22.41
CA THR A 25 10.66 -16.54 23.14
C THR A 25 9.98 -15.16 23.05
N VAL A 26 8.65 -15.15 22.91
CA VAL A 26 7.66 -14.07 22.61
C VAL A 26 7.80 -12.70 23.33
N ALA A 27 8.80 -12.50 24.19
CA ALA A 27 8.96 -11.30 25.02
C ALA A 27 10.37 -10.70 24.96
N GLU A 28 10.99 -10.58 23.78
CA GLU A 28 12.25 -9.82 23.66
C GLU A 28 11.99 -8.33 23.36
N GLU A 29 12.66 -7.49 24.16
CA GLU A 29 12.71 -6.05 23.96
C GLU A 29 13.16 -5.74 22.53
N LYS A 30 12.40 -4.90 21.81
CA LYS A 30 12.75 -4.45 20.46
C LYS A 30 14.12 -3.79 20.48
N LYS A 31 15.13 -4.49 19.96
CA LYS A 31 16.48 -3.95 19.81
C LYS A 31 16.46 -2.86 18.74
N LEU A 32 17.24 -1.80 18.98
CA LEU A 32 17.35 -0.67 18.05
C LEU A 32 17.85 -1.17 16.68
N MET A 33 17.14 -0.83 15.60
CA MET A 33 17.41 -1.23 14.21
C MET A 33 17.14 -2.71 13.85
N ASP A 34 16.42 -3.46 14.68
CA ASP A 34 16.06 -4.84 14.35
C ASP A 34 14.81 -4.93 13.45
N ILE A 35 14.68 -6.05 12.73
CA ILE A 35 13.52 -6.36 11.89
C ILE A 35 12.49 -7.12 12.75
N THR A 36 11.28 -6.57 12.88
CA THR A 36 10.18 -7.21 13.63
C THR A 36 9.00 -7.52 12.71
N THR A 37 8.33 -8.65 12.93
CA THR A 37 7.06 -8.97 12.25
C THR A 37 5.97 -8.00 12.69
N GLU A 38 5.47 -7.20 11.75
CA GLU A 38 4.37 -6.26 12.03
C GLU A 38 2.99 -6.92 11.91
N SER A 39 2.79 -7.75 10.90
CA SER A 39 1.52 -8.43 10.63
C SER A 39 1.71 -9.67 9.76
N GLN A 40 0.80 -10.64 9.90
CA GLN A 40 0.74 -11.85 9.07
C GLN A 40 -0.70 -11.99 8.56
N GLY A 41 -0.88 -12.21 7.25
CA GLY A 41 -2.17 -12.46 6.64
C GLY A 41 -2.05 -13.45 5.49
N GLU A 42 -3.12 -14.19 5.22
CA GLU A 42 -3.15 -15.21 4.17
C GLU A 42 -2.95 -14.63 2.77
N ASN A 43 -3.55 -13.47 2.49
CA ASN A 43 -3.55 -12.88 1.16
C ASN A 43 -3.23 -11.39 1.20
N ILE A 44 -2.48 -10.93 0.19
CA ILE A 44 -2.16 -9.51 -0.03
C ILE A 44 -2.47 -9.12 -1.48
N ILE A 45 -3.18 -8.01 -1.65
CA ILE A 45 -3.39 -7.37 -2.96
C ILE A 45 -2.66 -6.04 -2.95
N CYS A 46 -1.81 -5.81 -3.96
CA CYS A 46 -1.10 -4.56 -4.14
C CYS A 46 -1.31 -4.04 -5.57
N LEU A 47 -1.95 -2.88 -5.70
CA LEU A 47 -2.13 -2.21 -7.01
C LEU A 47 -0.95 -1.30 -7.38
N VAL A 48 -0.31 -0.70 -6.38
CA VAL A 48 0.78 0.28 -6.58
C VAL A 48 1.66 0.37 -5.34
N SER A 49 2.88 0.90 -5.50
CA SER A 49 3.74 1.34 -4.40
C SER A 49 2.97 2.12 -3.32
N LYS A 50 3.05 1.65 -2.07
CA LYS A 50 2.35 2.18 -0.88
C LYS A 50 0.82 2.03 -0.90
N CYS A 51 0.25 1.17 -1.77
CA CYS A 51 -1.17 0.81 -1.73
C CYS A 51 -1.35 -0.71 -1.72
N TYR A 52 -1.64 -1.25 -0.55
CA TYR A 52 -1.87 -2.68 -0.37
C TYR A 52 -2.97 -2.94 0.65
N SER A 53 -3.68 -4.04 0.47
CA SER A 53 -4.63 -4.58 1.43
C SER A 53 -4.23 -6.00 1.79
N LEU A 54 -4.09 -6.24 3.10
CA LEU A 54 -3.82 -7.53 3.71
C LEU A 54 -5.13 -8.06 4.31
N TYR A 55 -5.52 -9.27 3.95
CA TYR A 55 -6.77 -9.86 4.40
C TYR A 55 -6.64 -11.36 4.67
N ASN A 56 -7.52 -11.86 5.53
CA ASN A 56 -7.66 -13.27 5.84
C ASN A 56 -8.99 -13.80 5.29
N GLY A 57 -8.99 -15.03 4.79
CA GLY A 57 -10.16 -15.67 4.22
C GLY A 57 -10.17 -15.71 2.69
N ASN A 58 -11.09 -16.54 2.20
CA ASN A 58 -11.34 -16.86 0.80
C ASN A 58 -12.49 -16.02 0.25
N GLU A 59 -12.32 -15.54 -0.99
CA GLU A 59 -13.19 -14.57 -1.69
C GLU A 59 -14.68 -14.95 -1.79
N GLN A 60 -15.04 -16.19 -1.43
CA GLN A 60 -16.39 -16.76 -1.53
C GLN A 60 -17.22 -16.72 -0.24
N SER A 61 -16.66 -16.30 0.89
CA SER A 61 -17.42 -16.19 2.15
C SER A 61 -17.53 -14.74 2.61
N ASP A 62 -18.67 -14.37 3.18
CA ASP A 62 -18.99 -13.06 3.80
C ASP A 62 -18.01 -12.64 4.95
N GLY A 63 -16.95 -13.42 5.18
CA GLY A 63 -15.98 -13.26 6.26
C GLY A 63 -14.59 -12.80 5.82
N ILE A 64 -14.46 -11.93 4.81
CA ILE A 64 -13.16 -11.30 4.50
C ILE A 64 -12.79 -10.35 5.65
N VAL A 65 -11.81 -10.75 6.47
CA VAL A 65 -11.30 -9.91 7.56
C VAL A 65 -10.13 -9.11 7.01
N LEU A 66 -10.36 -7.81 6.78
CA LEU A 66 -9.31 -6.87 6.42
C LEU A 66 -8.41 -6.61 7.63
N LEU A 67 -7.18 -7.09 7.57
CA LEU A 67 -6.19 -7.00 8.64
C LEU A 67 -5.41 -5.68 8.56
N GLY A 68 -5.16 -5.19 7.35
CA GLY A 68 -4.51 -3.90 7.13
C GLY A 68 -4.81 -3.36 5.74
N ASN A 69 -5.04 -2.06 5.64
CA ASN A 69 -5.15 -1.36 4.36
C ASN A 69 -4.27 -0.12 4.42
N ARG A 70 -3.27 -0.06 3.54
CA ARG A 70 -2.42 1.12 3.36
C ARG A 70 -2.80 1.76 2.03
N MET A 71 -3.06 3.06 2.07
CA MET A 71 -3.47 3.83 0.90
C MET A 71 -2.60 5.07 0.77
N LYS A 72 -2.17 5.36 -0.45
CA LYS A 72 -1.34 6.52 -0.76
C LYS A 72 -2.25 7.73 -0.85
N SER A 73 -2.22 8.58 0.19
CA SER A 73 -2.90 9.88 0.32
C SER A 73 -4.20 9.93 1.12
N ALA A 74 -4.92 8.83 1.30
CA ALA A 74 -6.09 8.78 2.20
C ALA A 74 -5.65 8.69 3.66
N SER A 75 -6.44 9.21 4.60
CA SER A 75 -6.15 8.98 6.02
C SER A 75 -6.32 7.50 6.36
N GLU A 76 -5.52 7.02 7.31
CA GLU A 76 -5.53 5.63 7.81
C GLU A 76 -6.88 5.20 8.42
N LYS A 77 -7.86 6.11 8.53
CA LYS A 77 -9.23 5.79 8.92
C LYS A 77 -9.90 5.01 7.80
N LYS A 78 -9.72 3.69 7.85
CA LYS A 78 -10.50 2.59 7.29
C LYS A 78 -11.56 3.03 6.27
N ALA A 79 -11.13 3.55 5.14
CA ALA A 79 -11.97 3.50 3.96
C ALA A 79 -12.17 2.01 3.68
N ILE A 80 -13.38 1.51 3.90
CA ILE A 80 -13.73 0.11 3.64
C ILE A 80 -13.84 0.00 2.12
N LEU A 81 -12.69 -0.12 1.47
CA LEU A 81 -12.64 -0.49 0.06
C LEU A 81 -13.02 -1.96 -0.03
N THR A 82 -13.97 -2.25 -0.89
CA THR A 82 -14.41 -3.61 -1.17
C THR A 82 -13.60 -4.20 -2.31
N THR A 83 -13.55 -5.53 -2.44
CA THR A 83 -12.87 -6.20 -3.57
C THR A 83 -13.39 -5.69 -4.92
N ASN A 84 -14.68 -5.34 -5.00
CA ASN A 84 -15.30 -4.77 -6.20
C ASN A 84 -14.68 -3.43 -6.61
N ASP A 85 -14.24 -2.61 -5.67
CA ASP A 85 -13.58 -1.34 -5.92
C ASP A 85 -12.21 -1.55 -6.60
N TYR A 86 -11.49 -2.58 -6.16
CA TYR A 86 -10.23 -3.00 -6.81
C TYR A 86 -10.48 -3.53 -8.23
N ILE A 87 -11.48 -4.39 -8.41
CA ILE A 87 -11.83 -4.94 -9.73
C ILE A 87 -12.22 -3.82 -10.71
N LYS A 88 -13.03 -2.85 -10.27
CA LYS A 88 -13.41 -1.69 -11.08
C LYS A 88 -12.21 -0.81 -11.45
N CYS A 89 -11.29 -0.55 -10.51
CA CYS A 89 -10.08 0.20 -10.81
C CYS A 89 -9.20 -0.50 -11.85
N LEU A 90 -9.08 -1.84 -11.76
CA LEU A 90 -8.26 -2.65 -12.65
C LEU A 90 -8.85 -2.74 -14.06
N ASN A 91 -10.15 -3.00 -14.17
CA ASN A 91 -10.81 -3.20 -15.47
C ASN A 91 -11.11 -1.90 -16.19
N ASP A 92 -11.60 -0.89 -15.47
CA ASP A 92 -12.10 0.36 -16.08
C ASP A 92 -11.08 1.49 -16.02
N GLY A 93 -9.93 1.29 -15.36
CA GLY A 93 -8.93 2.34 -15.13
C GLY A 93 -9.46 3.52 -14.29
N CYS A 94 -10.56 3.33 -13.56
CA CYS A 94 -11.24 4.41 -12.85
C CYS A 94 -10.50 4.81 -11.56
N ASN A 95 -10.69 6.07 -11.15
CA ASN A 95 -10.18 6.58 -9.90
C ASN A 95 -11.28 6.50 -8.84
N ILE A 96 -10.98 5.86 -7.71
CA ILE A 96 -11.89 5.80 -6.58
C ILE A 96 -11.45 6.84 -5.58
N ASN A 97 -12.34 7.80 -5.29
CA ASN A 97 -12.11 8.86 -4.34
C ASN A 97 -12.71 8.50 -2.98
N VAL A 98 -12.02 8.88 -1.92
CA VAL A 98 -12.48 8.75 -0.54
C VAL A 98 -12.48 10.12 0.11
N THR A 99 -13.59 10.45 0.77
CA THR A 99 -13.69 11.65 1.59
C THR A 99 -12.95 11.45 2.89
N THR A 100 -11.87 12.20 3.07
CA THR A 100 -11.07 12.22 4.29
C THR A 100 -11.39 13.46 5.10
N ASN A 101 -11.81 13.25 6.35
CA ASN A 101 -12.04 14.33 7.31
C ASN A 101 -10.81 14.49 8.21
N ASN A 102 -10.22 15.68 8.21
CA ASN A 102 -9.14 16.06 9.11
C ASN A 102 -9.64 17.10 10.10
N LEU A 103 -9.30 16.90 11.37
CA LEU A 103 -9.57 17.87 12.42
C LEU A 103 -8.40 18.87 12.46
N GLN A 104 -8.68 20.16 12.30
CA GLN A 104 -7.66 21.20 12.39
C GLN A 104 -8.09 22.28 13.39
N MET A 105 -7.14 22.70 14.22
CA MET A 105 -7.32 23.76 15.19
C MET A 105 -6.64 25.03 14.67
N LYS A 106 -7.43 26.11 14.50
CA LYS A 106 -6.91 27.41 14.06
C LYS A 106 -7.52 28.50 14.93
N MET A 107 -6.69 29.38 15.49
CA MET A 107 -7.11 30.46 16.39
C MET A 107 -8.04 29.98 17.53
N ASN A 108 -7.67 28.87 18.18
CA ASN A 108 -8.45 28.25 19.25
C ASN A 108 -9.85 27.74 18.85
N VAL A 109 -10.19 27.72 17.56
CA VAL A 109 -11.40 27.10 17.02
C VAL A 109 -11.03 25.79 16.35
N MET A 110 -11.69 24.72 16.76
CA MET A 110 -11.56 23.40 16.14
C MET A 110 -12.53 23.29 14.97
N SER A 111 -12.01 22.90 13.80
CA SER A 111 -12.78 22.77 12.57
C SER A 111 -12.54 21.40 11.94
N ILE A 112 -13.57 20.86 11.29
CA ILE A 112 -13.44 19.66 10.45
C ILE A 112 -13.28 20.14 9.02
N ILE A 113 -12.19 19.71 8.39
CA ILE A 113 -11.92 19.95 6.98
C ILE A 113 -12.09 18.63 6.24
N SER A 114 -13.12 18.57 5.41
CA SER A 114 -13.39 17.45 4.51
C SER A 114 -12.67 17.68 3.19
N MET A 115 -11.89 16.70 2.75
CA MET A 115 -11.22 16.72 1.45
C MET A 115 -11.47 15.41 0.73
N GLU A 116 -11.81 15.46 -0.54
CA GLU A 116 -11.80 14.28 -1.39
C GLU A 116 -10.38 14.01 -1.86
N LYS A 117 -9.94 12.76 -1.70
CA LYS A 117 -8.64 12.30 -2.16
C LYS A 117 -8.80 11.00 -2.92
N SER A 118 -8.04 10.84 -4.00
CA SER A 118 -8.02 9.58 -4.74
C SER A 118 -7.35 8.50 -3.89
N ALA A 119 -8.15 7.50 -3.53
CA ALA A 119 -7.81 6.36 -2.71
C ALA A 119 -7.16 5.24 -3.54
N LEU A 120 -7.78 4.93 -4.68
CA LEU A 120 -7.25 4.04 -5.70
C LEU A 120 -7.23 4.81 -7.03
N THR A 121 -6.21 4.55 -7.85
CA THR A 121 -6.06 5.15 -9.18
C THR A 121 -5.70 3.99 -10.10
N GLY A 122 -6.42 3.85 -11.21
CA GLY A 122 -6.13 2.78 -12.18
C GLY A 122 -4.76 2.95 -12.86
N ILE A 123 -4.25 4.18 -12.92
CA ILE A 123 -2.97 4.50 -13.56
C ILE A 123 -2.08 5.25 -12.57
N HIS A 124 -0.94 4.63 -12.21
CA HIS A 124 0.09 5.22 -11.34
C HIS A 124 1.44 5.28 -12.07
N ASN A 125 1.45 5.83 -13.28
CA ASN A 125 2.68 6.04 -14.03
C ASN A 125 3.50 7.15 -13.36
N LYS A 126 4.46 6.76 -12.52
CA LYS A 126 5.45 7.67 -11.93
C LYS A 126 6.72 7.76 -12.75
N MET A 127 6.94 6.80 -13.64
CA MET A 127 8.15 6.68 -14.42
C MET A 127 7.84 6.10 -15.80
N VAL A 128 8.68 6.47 -16.76
CA VAL A 128 8.72 5.91 -18.11
C VAL A 128 10.03 5.11 -18.22
N VAL A 129 9.94 3.89 -18.72
CA VAL A 129 11.13 3.09 -19.05
C VAL A 129 11.54 3.42 -20.49
N LEU A 130 12.77 3.89 -20.66
CA LEU A 130 13.35 4.24 -21.95
C LEU A 130 13.86 2.98 -22.65
N ALA A 131 14.08 3.05 -23.97
CA ALA A 131 14.47 1.90 -24.79
C ALA A 131 15.81 1.26 -24.35
N ASN A 132 16.68 2.01 -23.69
CA ASN A 132 17.94 1.53 -23.15
C ASN A 132 17.83 0.92 -21.73
N GLY A 133 16.61 0.80 -21.19
CA GLY A 133 16.37 0.31 -19.83
C GLY A 133 16.54 1.36 -18.73
N CYS A 134 16.93 2.60 -19.07
CA CYS A 134 16.94 3.69 -18.10
C CYS A 134 15.52 4.09 -17.71
N CYS A 135 15.38 4.61 -16.50
CA CYS A 135 14.12 4.98 -15.89
C CYS A 135 14.06 6.49 -15.75
N ALA A 136 13.06 7.13 -16.34
CA ALA A 136 12.87 8.58 -16.28
C ALA A 136 11.58 8.94 -15.56
N PRO A 137 11.51 10.10 -14.86
CA PRO A 137 10.28 10.53 -14.20
C PRO A 137 9.18 10.78 -15.25
N PHE A 138 7.96 10.30 -15.00
CA PHE A 138 6.84 10.56 -15.89
C PHE A 138 6.47 12.05 -15.89
N MET A 139 6.43 12.65 -17.08
CA MET A 139 5.96 14.02 -17.29
C MET A 139 4.75 14.00 -18.22
N TYR A 140 3.68 14.66 -17.81
CA TYR A 140 2.45 14.72 -18.60
C TYR A 140 2.71 15.39 -19.96
N GLY A 141 2.32 14.73 -21.04
CA GLY A 141 2.51 15.22 -22.41
C GLY A 141 3.92 15.01 -22.98
N ILE A 142 4.82 14.36 -22.24
CA ILE A 142 6.18 14.06 -22.70
C ILE A 142 6.28 12.54 -22.94
N ASN A 143 6.56 12.16 -24.19
CA ASN A 143 6.83 10.77 -24.55
C ASN A 143 8.29 10.39 -24.25
N ALA A 144 8.55 9.09 -24.15
CA ALA A 144 9.89 8.52 -23.94
C ALA A 144 10.95 9.08 -24.90
N ASP A 145 10.58 9.40 -26.13
CA ASP A 145 11.49 9.89 -27.19
C ASP A 145 12.07 11.28 -26.90
N HIS A 146 11.47 12.05 -25.99
CA HIS A 146 11.94 13.38 -25.62
C HIS A 146 13.02 13.35 -24.54
N TYR A 147 13.31 12.19 -23.95
CA TYR A 147 14.36 12.04 -22.95
C TYR A 147 15.68 11.79 -23.66
N GLN A 148 16.59 12.75 -23.55
CA GLN A 148 17.96 12.61 -24.01
C GLN A 148 18.79 11.99 -22.89
N ILE A 149 19.60 10.99 -23.27
CA ILE A 149 20.45 10.24 -22.34
C ILE A 149 21.88 10.51 -22.80
N ASP A 150 22.64 11.21 -21.96
CA ASP A 150 24.07 11.42 -22.15
C ASP A 150 24.89 10.20 -21.67
#